data_AF-A0A2X2T5V3-F1
#
_entry.id   AF-A0A2X2T5V3-F1
#
_cell.length_a   1.000
_cell.length_b   1.000
_cell.length_c   1.000
_cell.angle_alpha   90.00
_cell.angle_beta   90.00
_cell.angle_gamma   90.00
#
_symmetry.space_group_name_H-M   'P 1'
#
loop_
_entity.id
_entity.type
_entity.pdbx_description
1 polymer ?
#
loop_
_entity_poly.entity_id
_entity_poly.type
_entity_poly.pdbx_seq_one_letter_code
_entity_poly.pdbx_strand_id
1 'polypeptide(L)' 'MRFSWSARRWFAAIYSNIEQILRDHSLWQGLPPDPTAFESTQPFCMDTLQPHEWLQWVLIPA' A
#
# COMPACT_ATOMS: atom_id res chain seq x y z
N MET A 1 15.62 -15.32 -18.47
CA MET A 1 14.59 -15.42 -17.41
C MET A 1 13.26 -14.94 -17.97
N ARG A 2 12.22 -15.78 -17.94
CA ARG A 2 10.91 -15.48 -18.53
C ARG A 2 9.94 -15.22 -17.38
N PHE A 3 9.66 -13.96 -17.09
CA PHE A 3 8.62 -13.58 -16.13
C PHE A 3 7.28 -14.13 -16.63
N SER A 4 6.66 -14.97 -15.80
CA SER A 4 5.34 -15.53 -16.07
C SER A 4 4.31 -14.40 -15.99
N TRP A 5 3.60 -14.15 -17.10
CA TRP A 5 2.48 -13.20 -17.17
C TRP A 5 1.41 -13.44 -16.10
N SER A 6 1.33 -14.66 -15.55
CA SER A 6 0.41 -15.04 -14.48
C SER A 6 0.67 -14.27 -13.19
N ALA A 7 1.93 -14.17 -12.74
CA ALA A 7 2.25 -13.64 -11.42
C ALA A 7 1.83 -12.17 -11.28
N ARG A 8 2.11 -11.34 -12.30
CA ARG A 8 1.66 -9.94 -12.35
C ARG A 8 0.13 -9.81 -12.22
N ARG A 9 -0.62 -10.76 -12.82
CA ARG A 9 -2.08 -10.74 -12.78
C ARG A 9 -2.63 -11.15 -11.41
N TRP A 10 -1.96 -12.03 -10.68
CA TRP A 10 -2.30 -12.37 -9.29
C TRP A 10 -2.03 -11.22 -8.33
N PHE A 11 -0.89 -10.53 -8.46
CA PHE A 11 -0.59 -9.36 -7.65
C PHE A 11 -1.61 -8.24 -7.85
N ALA A 12 -2.04 -7.98 -9.09
CA ALA A 12 -3.09 -7.00 -9.38
C ALA A 12 -4.41 -7.31 -8.65
N ALA A 13 -4.81 -8.59 -8.59
CA ALA A 13 -6.02 -8.99 -7.86
C ALA A 13 -5.87 -8.77 -6.33
N ILE A 14 -4.69 -9.07 -5.78
CA ILE A 14 -4.40 -8.85 -4.36
C ILE A 14 -4.45 -7.35 -4.03
N TYR A 15 -3.79 -6.50 -4.82
CA TYR A 15 -3.79 -5.05 -4.59
C TYR A 15 -5.19 -4.46 -4.70
N SER A 16 -5.98 -4.89 -5.68
CA SER A 16 -7.37 -4.46 -5.82
C SER A 16 -8.23 -4.86 -4.62
N ASN A 17 -8.03 -6.06 -4.05
CA ASN A 17 -8.75 -6.48 -2.85
C ASN A 17 -8.40 -5.62 -1.63
N ILE A 18 -7.11 -5.30 -1.44
CA ILE A 18 -6.66 -4.41 -0.36
C ILE A 18 -7.30 -3.03 -0.51
N GLU A 19 -7.28 -2.44 -1.72
CA GLU A 19 -7.93 -1.15 -1.99
C GLU A 19 -9.42 -1.19 -1.64
N GLN A 20 -10.16 -2.22 -2.07
CA GLN A 20 -11.59 -2.34 -1.78
C GLN A 20 -11.86 -2.39 -0.27
N ILE A 21 -11.10 -3.20 0.48
CA ILE A 21 -11.23 -3.28 1.94
C ILE A 21 -10.97 -1.90 2.57
N LEU A 22 -9.93 -1.19 2.15
CA LEU A 22 -9.64 0.14 2.67
C LEU A 22 -10.76 1.14 2.34
N ARG A 23 -11.37 1.07 1.16
CA ARG A 23 -12.50 1.92 0.77
C ARG A 23 -13.76 1.60 1.58
N ASP A 24 -14.09 0.33 1.74
CA ASP A 24 -15.26 -0.14 2.50
C ASP A 24 -15.20 0.34 3.96
N HIS A 25 -13.98 0.40 4.51
CA HIS A 25 -13.72 0.88 5.87
C HIS A 25 -13.44 2.38 5.97
N SER A 26 -13.57 3.15 4.88
CA SER A 26 -13.26 4.59 4.83
C SER A 26 -11.82 4.95 5.26
N LEU A 27 -10.88 4.02 5.04
CA LEU A 27 -9.45 4.17 5.31
C LEU A 27 -8.64 4.58 4.07
N TRP A 28 -9.24 4.49 2.88
CA TRP A 28 -8.58 4.95 1.65
C TRP A 28 -8.50 6.48 1.61
N GLN A 29 -7.28 7.01 1.60
CA GLN A 29 -7.01 8.44 1.67
C GLN A 29 -6.88 9.07 0.27
N GLY A 30 -7.39 10.31 0.11
CA GLY A 30 -7.23 11.07 -1.15
C GLY A 30 -5.92 11.84 -1.26
N LEU A 31 -5.25 12.06 -0.13
CA LEU A 31 -3.97 12.76 -0.04
C LEU A 31 -2.99 11.90 0.77
N PRO A 32 -1.70 11.88 0.40
CA PRO A 32 -0.70 11.17 1.16
C PRO A 32 -0.43 11.84 2.51
N PRO A 33 0.11 11.10 3.50
CA PRO A 33 0.70 11.66 4.71
C PRO A 33 1.82 12.67 4.41
N ASP A 34 2.26 13.37 5.45
CA ASP A 34 3.42 14.25 5.37
C ASP A 34 4.64 13.48 4.82
N PRO A 35 5.43 14.05 3.88
CA PRO A 35 6.61 13.38 3.34
C PRO A 35 7.58 12.86 4.41
N THR A 36 7.70 13.57 5.55
CA THR A 36 8.56 13.15 6.66
C THR A 36 8.13 11.82 7.29
N ALA A 37 6.87 11.42 7.13
CA ALA A 37 6.36 10.13 7.63
C ALA A 37 6.96 8.92 6.87
N PHE A 38 7.47 9.12 5.66
CA PHE A 38 8.13 8.07 4.88
C PHE A 38 9.64 7.98 5.15
N GLU A 39 10.19 8.91 5.94
CA GLU A 39 11.62 8.97 6.28
C GLU A 39 11.97 8.21 7.56
N SER A 40 10.99 7.50 8.16
CA SER A 40 11.23 6.71 9.36
C SER A 40 12.25 5.60 9.12
N THR A 41 13.11 5.43 10.11
CA THR A 41 14.10 4.35 10.15
C THR A 41 13.55 3.05 10.74
N GLN A 42 12.32 3.08 11.29
CA GLN A 42 11.66 1.90 11.81
C GLN A 42 11.10 1.05 10.65
N PRO A 43 11.07 -0.28 10.78
CA PRO A 43 10.43 -1.13 9.79
C PRO A 43 8.96 -0.73 9.62
N PHE A 44 8.51 -0.69 8.36
CA PHE A 44 7.16 -0.29 7.98
C PHE A 44 6.75 1.13 8.41
N CYS A 45 7.71 1.99 8.78
CA CYS A 45 7.45 3.34 9.30
C CYS A 45 6.44 3.33 10.47
N MET A 46 6.47 2.29 11.32
CA MET A 46 5.40 2.01 12.30
C MET A 46 5.18 3.09 13.38
N ASP A 47 6.11 4.03 13.51
CA ASP A 47 6.08 5.17 14.42
C ASP A 47 5.48 6.43 13.78
N THR A 48 5.38 6.47 12.45
CA THR A 48 5.03 7.67 11.67
C THR A 48 3.87 7.44 10.71
N LEU A 49 3.61 6.20 10.29
CA LEU A 49 2.49 5.79 9.48
C LEU A 49 1.53 4.89 10.26
N GLN A 50 0.24 5.08 10.02
CA GLN A 50 -0.76 4.07 10.37
C GLN A 50 -0.62 2.84 9.44
N PRO A 51 -1.00 1.64 9.90
CA PRO A 51 -0.89 0.43 9.09
C PRO A 51 -1.59 0.53 7.72
N HIS A 52 -2.75 1.20 7.65
CA HIS A 52 -3.48 1.38 6.40
C HIS A 52 -2.80 2.36 5.44
N GLU A 53 -2.08 3.36 5.97
CA GLU A 53 -1.31 4.31 5.15
C GLU A 53 -0.12 3.62 4.49
N TRP A 54 0.57 2.72 5.23
CA TRP A 54 1.63 1.89 4.67
C TRP A 54 1.10 0.95 3.56
N LEU A 55 -0.07 0.33 3.78
CA LEU A 55 -0.71 -0.51 2.75
C LEU A 55 -1.02 0.29 1.48
N GLN A 56 -1.58 1.50 1.61
CA GLN A 56 -1.95 2.31 0.46
C GLN A 56 -0.76 2.90 -0.28
N TRP A 57 0.18 3.52 0.45
CA TRP A 57 1.20 4.39 -0.16
C TRP A 57 2.56 3.71 -0.35
N VAL A 58 2.81 2.56 0.28
CA VAL A 58 4.08 1.83 0.18
C VAL A 58 3.92 0.46 -0.47
N LEU A 59 2.89 -0.31 -0.07
CA LEU A 59 2.70 -1.68 -0.58
C LEU A 59 2.07 -1.72 -1.98
N ILE A 60 1.04 -0.91 -2.23
CA ILE A 60 0.33 -0.88 -3.51
C ILE A 60 1.16 -0.05 -4.51
N PRO A 61 1.55 -0.63 -5.66
CA PRO A 61 2.25 0.13 -6.70
C PRO A 61 1.37 1.26 -7.26
N ALA A 62 1.95 2.45 -7.44
CA ALA A 62 1.34 3.57 -8.15
C ALA A 62 1.19 3.33 -9.65
#